data_AF-A0A7T3U4R1-F1
#
_entry.id   AF-A0A7T3U4R1-F1
#
_cell.length_a   1.000
_cell.length_b   1.000
_cell.length_c   1.000
_cell.angle_alpha   90.00
_cell.angle_beta   90.00
_cell.angle_gamma   90.00
#
_symmetry.space_group_name_H-M   'P 1'
#
loop_
_entity.id
_entity.type
_entity.pdbx_description
1 polymer ?
#
loop_
_entity_poly.entity_id
_entity_poly.type
_entity_poly.pdbx_seq_one_letter_code
_entity_poly.pdbx_strand_id
1 'polypeptide(L)'
;NQKNDIFNYFIQENLSYFLCNLSYQALALDQKINFNFSKFLIKFKDFYPNNILPSSEFLQWFIGFSEGEGSFILAKRGDLSFVITQSSSDINVLNYIKKNLSFGKIIVQSSKQKTHRFIIQDFINIYLICLLFNGNMVFPTRKARFLSFISFFNEKLLKRKTNLQTILPIYNCILPTLKDAWLAGITDGEGCFTVSLLSNSPAFRIRYILTQKWETNKYVLEEIINLFGVNKNYIKIGNITPHSAKNVFECRINGLKNCEKIIPYFDRFTLQTKKKESYCKWKFLLNRLSKQDHLDLNLRLELISIAKTLNKK
;
A
#
# COMPACT_ATOMS: atom_id res chain seq x y z
N ASN A 1 12.33 12.88 -28.15
CA ASN A 1 10.97 12.77 -28.71
C ASN A 1 10.62 11.33 -29.09
N GLN A 2 11.38 10.61 -29.92
CA GLN A 2 11.10 9.19 -30.24
C GLN A 2 10.99 8.20 -29.05
N LYS A 3 11.74 8.37 -27.95
CA LYS A 3 11.61 7.49 -26.75
C LYS A 3 10.27 7.66 -26.01
N ASN A 4 9.68 8.85 -26.04
CA ASN A 4 8.36 9.07 -25.46
C ASN A 4 7.28 8.51 -26.38
N ASP A 5 7.50 8.53 -27.70
CA ASP A 5 6.55 7.99 -28.67
C ASP A 5 6.49 6.46 -28.61
N ILE A 6 7.63 5.78 -28.47
CA ILE A 6 7.68 4.32 -28.25
C ILE A 6 7.06 3.96 -26.89
N PHE A 7 7.31 4.75 -25.85
CA PHE A 7 6.68 4.53 -24.54
C PHE A 7 5.16 4.74 -24.61
N ASN A 8 4.69 5.78 -25.29
CA ASN A 8 3.27 6.06 -25.46
C ASN A 8 2.58 5.01 -26.35
N TYR A 9 3.25 4.52 -27.40
CA TYR A 9 2.79 3.44 -28.25
C TYR A 9 2.70 2.11 -27.48
N PHE A 10 3.72 1.79 -26.69
CA PHE A 10 3.70 0.62 -25.80
C PHE A 10 2.59 0.74 -24.75
N ILE A 11 2.34 1.94 -24.21
CA ILE A 11 1.21 2.18 -23.31
C ILE A 11 -0.12 2.03 -24.05
N GLN A 12 -0.27 2.51 -25.29
CA GLN A 12 -1.51 2.37 -26.06
C GLN A 12 -1.80 0.93 -26.49
N GLU A 13 -0.82 0.20 -27.01
CA GLU A 13 -1.00 -1.22 -27.39
C GLU A 13 -1.15 -2.13 -26.19
N ASN A 14 -0.44 -1.87 -25.09
CA ASN A 14 -0.70 -2.61 -23.87
C ASN A 14 -2.00 -2.17 -23.22
N LEU A 15 -2.48 -0.93 -23.38
CA LEU A 15 -3.82 -0.54 -22.91
C LEU A 15 -4.90 -1.23 -23.72
N SER A 16 -4.79 -1.33 -25.05
CA SER A 16 -5.77 -2.05 -25.86
C SER A 16 -5.75 -3.55 -25.56
N TYR A 17 -4.57 -4.14 -25.34
CA TYR A 17 -4.45 -5.51 -24.85
C TYR A 17 -4.98 -5.68 -23.40
N PHE A 18 -4.80 -4.68 -22.54
CA PHE A 18 -5.29 -4.67 -21.15
C PHE A 18 -6.81 -4.47 -21.08
N LEU A 19 -7.38 -3.64 -21.97
CA LEU A 19 -8.83 -3.42 -22.13
C LEU A 19 -9.51 -4.62 -22.79
N CYS A 20 -8.84 -5.28 -23.74
CA CYS A 20 -9.31 -6.53 -24.35
C CYS A 20 -9.20 -7.72 -23.35
N ASN A 21 -8.26 -7.66 -22.41
CA ASN A 21 -8.24 -8.61 -21.29
C ASN A 21 -9.22 -8.26 -20.17
N LEU A 22 -9.65 -7.01 -20.03
CA LEU A 22 -10.71 -6.63 -19.08
C LEU A 22 -12.06 -7.26 -19.47
N SER A 23 -12.35 -7.42 -20.77
CA SER A 23 -13.54 -8.17 -21.22
C SER A 23 -13.39 -9.69 -21.00
N TYR A 24 -12.18 -10.23 -21.03
CA TYR A 24 -11.89 -11.63 -20.66
C TYR A 24 -11.83 -11.87 -19.14
N GLN A 25 -11.47 -10.86 -18.34
CA GLN A 25 -11.44 -10.94 -16.87
C GLN A 25 -12.83 -10.96 -16.25
N ALA A 26 -13.86 -10.49 -16.97
CA ALA A 26 -15.26 -10.73 -16.59
C ALA A 26 -15.62 -12.22 -16.57
N LEU A 27 -14.84 -13.10 -17.22
CA LEU A 27 -15.02 -14.55 -17.28
C LEU A 27 -14.06 -15.33 -16.36
N ALA A 28 -13.08 -14.68 -15.70
CA ALA A 28 -12.07 -15.33 -14.85
C ALA A 28 -12.29 -15.06 -13.34
N LEU A 29 -13.55 -15.02 -12.92
CA LEU A 29 -13.97 -14.67 -11.56
C LEU A 29 -13.73 -15.75 -10.50
N ASP A 30 -12.96 -16.81 -10.78
CA ASP A 30 -12.96 -18.02 -9.93
C ASP A 30 -11.58 -18.59 -9.53
N GLN A 31 -10.50 -17.82 -9.64
CA GLN A 31 -9.24 -18.16 -8.95
C GLN A 31 -8.72 -16.93 -8.21
N LYS A 32 -8.94 -16.88 -6.89
CA LYS A 32 -8.27 -15.92 -6.00
C LYS A 32 -6.76 -16.19 -6.05
N ILE A 33 -6.05 -15.47 -6.90
CA ILE A 33 -4.58 -15.49 -6.93
C ILE A 33 -4.09 -14.82 -5.64
N ASN A 34 -3.46 -15.61 -4.78
CA ASN A 34 -2.87 -15.16 -3.52
C ASN A 34 -1.42 -14.69 -3.74
N PHE A 35 -0.90 -13.92 -2.79
CA PHE A 35 0.53 -13.58 -2.72
C PHE A 35 1.40 -14.84 -2.84
N ASN A 36 2.38 -14.82 -3.74
CA ASN A 36 3.34 -15.90 -3.95
C ASN A 36 4.78 -15.36 -3.87
N PHE A 37 5.49 -15.74 -2.82
CA PHE A 37 6.86 -15.29 -2.56
C PHE A 37 7.93 -16.32 -2.91
N SER A 38 7.57 -17.46 -3.50
CA SER A 38 8.47 -18.60 -3.67
C SER A 38 9.73 -18.25 -4.45
N LYS A 39 9.59 -17.56 -5.60
CA LYS A 39 10.73 -17.15 -6.43
C LYS A 39 11.67 -16.19 -5.69
N PHE A 40 11.09 -15.23 -4.95
CA PHE A 40 11.85 -14.29 -4.13
C PHE A 40 12.59 -15.03 -3.01
N LEU A 41 11.91 -15.88 -2.22
CA LEU A 41 12.50 -16.56 -1.06
C LEU A 41 13.60 -17.55 -1.46
N ILE A 42 13.44 -18.28 -2.57
CA ILE A 42 14.48 -19.17 -3.11
C ILE A 42 15.73 -18.34 -3.46
N LYS A 43 15.57 -17.28 -4.26
CA LYS A 43 16.71 -16.45 -4.66
C LYS A 43 17.31 -15.65 -3.52
N PHE A 44 16.51 -15.25 -2.55
CA PHE A 44 16.99 -14.59 -1.34
C PHE A 44 17.91 -15.54 -0.56
N LYS A 45 17.51 -16.80 -0.37
CA LYS A 45 18.33 -17.81 0.31
C LYS A 45 19.63 -18.09 -0.46
N ASP A 46 19.59 -18.10 -1.79
CA ASP A 46 20.77 -18.27 -2.62
C ASP A 46 21.80 -17.13 -2.40
N PHE A 47 21.35 -15.87 -2.35
CA PHE A 47 22.24 -14.71 -2.20
C PHE A 47 22.61 -14.39 -0.75
N TYR A 48 21.75 -14.75 0.21
CA TYR A 48 21.89 -14.44 1.63
C TYR A 48 21.63 -15.70 2.50
N PRO A 49 22.44 -16.76 2.38
CA PRO A 49 22.17 -18.06 3.00
C PRO A 49 22.13 -18.03 4.53
N ASN A 50 22.83 -17.07 5.14
CA ASN A 50 22.93 -16.93 6.60
C ASN A 50 21.93 -15.92 7.18
N ASN A 51 21.12 -15.27 6.34
CA ASN A 51 20.17 -14.26 6.78
C ASN A 51 18.82 -14.90 7.09
N ILE A 52 18.12 -14.32 8.06
CA ILE A 52 16.74 -14.71 8.37
C ILE A 52 15.85 -14.38 7.16
N LEU A 53 15.05 -15.35 6.72
CA LEU A 53 14.09 -15.13 5.64
C LEU A 53 13.02 -14.12 6.08
N PRO A 54 12.66 -13.15 5.21
CA PRO A 54 11.55 -12.25 5.49
C PRO A 54 10.25 -13.04 5.64
N SER A 55 9.44 -12.71 6.65
CA SER A 55 8.15 -13.39 6.85
C SER A 55 7.13 -13.03 5.77
N SER A 56 6.19 -13.93 5.50
CA SER A 56 5.09 -13.67 4.54
C SER A 56 4.30 -12.42 4.92
N GLU A 57 4.00 -12.23 6.21
CA GLU A 57 3.27 -11.05 6.69
C GLU A 57 4.07 -9.76 6.46
N PHE A 58 5.39 -9.77 6.71
CA PHE A 58 6.23 -8.61 6.38
C PHE A 58 6.22 -8.32 4.88
N LEU A 59 6.34 -9.33 4.02
CA LEU A 59 6.36 -9.13 2.57
C LEU A 59 5.03 -8.60 2.03
N GLN A 60 3.89 -9.09 2.54
CA GLN A 60 2.56 -8.57 2.22
C GLN A 60 2.42 -7.11 2.65
N TRP A 61 2.78 -6.79 3.90
CA TRP A 61 2.78 -5.42 4.41
C TRP A 61 3.70 -4.51 3.59
N PHE A 62 4.91 -4.98 3.27
CA PHE A 62 5.92 -4.22 2.54
C PHE A 62 5.43 -3.87 1.13
N ILE A 63 4.77 -4.78 0.44
CA ILE A 63 4.15 -4.51 -0.87
C ILE A 63 3.07 -3.46 -0.75
N GLY A 64 2.14 -3.60 0.20
CA GLY A 64 1.08 -2.62 0.43
C GLY A 64 1.63 -1.23 0.74
N PHE A 65 2.62 -1.15 1.63
CA PHE A 65 3.28 0.11 1.99
C PHE A 65 4.02 0.71 0.80
N SER A 66 4.67 -0.11 -0.02
CA SER A 66 5.37 0.32 -1.24
C SER A 66 4.42 0.82 -2.33
N GLU A 67 3.20 0.29 -2.43
CA GLU A 67 2.21 0.80 -3.37
C GLU A 67 1.64 2.17 -2.97
N GLY A 68 1.76 2.55 -1.69
CA GLY A 68 1.54 3.93 -1.23
C GLY A 68 2.77 4.81 -1.40
N GLU A 69 3.87 4.44 -0.74
CA GLU A 69 5.03 5.32 -0.48
C GLU A 69 6.26 5.01 -1.36
N GLY A 70 6.23 3.89 -2.07
CA GLY A 70 7.33 3.39 -2.88
C GLY A 70 7.37 3.96 -4.30
N SER A 71 8.56 3.89 -4.91
CA SER A 71 8.77 4.29 -6.29
C SER A 71 9.82 3.44 -6.98
N PHE A 72 9.45 2.93 -8.16
CA PHE A 72 10.36 2.31 -9.11
C PHE A 72 10.93 3.40 -10.02
N ILE A 73 12.20 3.74 -9.82
CA ILE A 73 12.88 4.84 -10.50
C ILE A 73 13.67 4.30 -11.68
N LEU A 74 13.39 4.86 -12.86
CA LEU A 74 14.19 4.73 -14.05
C LEU A 74 14.85 6.08 -14.35
N ALA A 75 16.13 6.22 -14.02
CA ALA A 75 16.86 7.46 -14.28
C ALA A 75 17.10 7.63 -15.79
N LYS A 76 17.23 8.88 -16.26
CA LYS A 76 17.50 9.18 -17.68
C LYS A 76 18.78 8.51 -18.20
N ARG A 77 19.78 8.34 -17.33
CA ARG A 77 21.05 7.65 -17.63
C ARG A 77 20.92 6.11 -17.64
N GLY A 78 19.73 5.59 -17.36
CA GLY A 78 19.40 4.18 -17.32
C GLY A 78 19.46 3.55 -15.92
N ASP A 79 19.98 4.24 -14.91
CA ASP A 79 20.08 3.69 -13.54
C ASP A 79 18.71 3.33 -12.98
N LEU A 80 18.65 2.16 -12.34
CA LEU A 80 17.45 1.63 -11.72
C LEU A 80 17.58 1.76 -10.21
N SER A 81 16.52 2.22 -9.55
CA SER A 81 16.42 2.13 -8.11
C SER A 81 15.00 1.90 -7.64
N PHE A 82 14.86 1.19 -6.53
CA PHE A 82 13.63 1.16 -5.76
C PHE A 82 13.83 2.03 -4.52
N VAL A 83 12.87 2.91 -4.25
CA VAL A 83 12.96 3.86 -3.13
C VAL A 83 11.66 3.95 -2.36
N ILE A 84 11.77 4.17 -1.05
CA ILE A 84 10.65 4.59 -0.18
C ILE A 84 11.16 5.81 0.60
N THR A 85 10.43 6.92 0.55
CA THR A 85 10.81 8.16 1.25
C THR A 85 9.80 8.43 2.36
N GLN A 86 10.30 8.78 3.54
CA GLN A 86 9.45 9.11 4.70
C GLN A 86 9.98 10.34 5.41
N SER A 87 9.10 10.95 6.21
CA SER A 87 9.51 12.03 7.12
C SER A 87 10.54 11.50 8.14
N SER A 88 11.44 12.36 8.60
CA SER A 88 12.45 11.95 9.60
C SER A 88 11.82 11.47 10.90
N SER A 89 10.62 11.94 11.26
CA SER A 89 9.90 11.43 12.44
C SER A 89 9.38 9.99 12.27
N ASP A 90 9.31 9.50 11.03
CA ASP A 90 8.93 8.12 10.70
C ASP A 90 10.12 7.26 10.24
N ILE A 91 11.38 7.68 10.48
CA ILE A 91 12.57 6.93 10.03
C ILE A 91 12.59 5.47 10.51
N ASN A 92 11.94 5.18 11.64
CA ASN A 92 11.84 3.83 12.20
C ASN A 92 11.20 2.82 11.23
N VAL A 93 10.25 3.24 10.38
CA VAL A 93 9.67 2.34 9.37
C VAL A 93 10.69 1.96 8.29
N LEU A 94 11.59 2.87 7.94
CA LEU A 94 12.69 2.59 6.99
C LEU A 94 13.70 1.62 7.61
N ASN A 95 14.02 1.80 8.90
CA ASN A 95 14.87 0.86 9.65
C ASN A 95 14.22 -0.52 9.75
N TYR A 96 12.91 -0.59 9.99
CA TYR A 96 12.14 -1.83 10.00
C TYR A 96 12.20 -2.55 8.65
N ILE A 97 12.01 -1.84 7.54
CA ILE A 97 12.15 -2.38 6.18
C ILE A 97 13.55 -2.93 5.95
N LYS A 98 14.59 -2.12 6.24
CA LYS A 98 15.99 -2.53 6.06
C LYS A 98 16.33 -3.77 6.88
N LYS A 99 15.88 -3.83 8.14
CA LYS A 99 16.11 -4.98 9.02
C LYS A 99 15.50 -6.26 8.45
N ASN A 100 14.26 -6.20 7.98
CA ASN A 100 13.56 -7.39 7.48
C ASN A 100 14.03 -7.81 6.08
N LEU A 101 14.39 -6.89 5.20
CA LEU A 101 14.98 -7.22 3.89
C LEU A 101 16.45 -7.61 3.99
N SER A 102 17.16 -7.21 5.05
CA SER A 102 18.61 -7.37 5.20
C SER A 102 19.48 -6.67 4.15
N PHE A 103 18.89 -5.91 3.24
CA PHE A 103 19.61 -5.18 2.20
C PHE A 103 19.01 -3.79 1.97
N GLY A 104 19.66 -3.01 1.10
CA GLY A 104 19.35 -1.60 0.88
C GLY A 104 19.99 -0.68 1.91
N LYS A 105 19.90 0.62 1.66
CA LYS A 105 20.53 1.67 2.47
C LYS A 105 19.49 2.71 2.87
N ILE A 106 19.70 3.35 4.01
CA ILE A 106 18.92 4.51 4.43
C ILE A 106 19.83 5.72 4.29
N ILE A 107 19.35 6.73 3.57
CA ILE A 107 20.06 7.98 3.31
C ILE A 107 19.20 9.17 3.68
N VAL A 108 19.83 10.31 3.98
CA VAL A 108 19.13 11.59 4.08
C VAL A 108 18.71 12.00 2.66
N GLN A 109 17.40 12.17 2.44
CA GLN A 109 16.87 12.58 1.14
C GLN A 109 16.81 14.10 1.01
N SER A 110 16.42 14.78 2.09
CA SER A 110 16.45 16.23 2.16
C SER A 110 16.54 16.67 3.62
N SER A 111 17.65 17.30 4.00
CA SER A 111 17.80 17.90 5.32
C SER A 111 16.78 19.04 5.54
N LYS A 112 16.51 19.83 4.49
CA LYS A 112 15.54 20.93 4.52
C LYS A 112 14.11 20.44 4.73
N GLN A 113 13.67 19.42 4.00
CA GLN A 113 12.32 18.86 4.14
C GLN A 113 12.23 17.85 5.29
N LYS A 114 13.33 17.57 5.99
CA LYS A 114 13.46 16.55 7.04
C LYS A 114 12.88 15.21 6.57
N THR A 115 13.46 14.67 5.49
CA THR A 115 13.07 13.37 4.94
C THR A 115 14.28 12.44 4.78
N HIS A 116 14.01 11.16 5.03
CA HIS A 116 14.95 10.06 4.81
C HIS A 116 14.39 9.12 3.74
N ARG A 117 15.28 8.38 3.10
CA ARG A 117 14.95 7.45 2.03
C ARG A 117 15.62 6.11 2.25
N PHE A 118 14.82 5.04 2.22
CA PHE A 118 15.32 3.71 1.96
C PHE A 118 15.52 3.55 0.45
N ILE A 119 16.69 3.07 0.03
CA ILE A 119 17.08 2.95 -1.37
C ILE A 119 17.76 1.62 -1.65
N ILE A 120 17.38 1.00 -2.77
CA ILE A 120 18.01 -0.17 -3.36
C ILE A 120 18.42 0.21 -4.78
N GLN A 121 19.69 -0.02 -5.11
CA GLN A 121 20.29 0.35 -6.40
C GLN A 121 21.19 -0.74 -6.97
N ASP A 122 21.69 -1.64 -6.12
CA ASP A 122 22.57 -2.71 -6.58
C ASP A 122 21.77 -3.76 -7.37
N PHE A 123 22.46 -4.37 -8.33
CA PHE A 123 21.81 -5.19 -9.35
C PHE A 123 21.12 -6.43 -8.78
N ILE A 124 21.73 -7.10 -7.79
CA ILE A 124 21.21 -8.32 -7.16
C ILE A 124 19.97 -8.02 -6.33
N ASN A 125 19.99 -6.94 -5.53
CA ASN A 125 18.82 -6.60 -4.73
C ASN A 125 17.68 -6.02 -5.57
N ILE A 126 17.98 -5.33 -6.68
CA ILE A 126 16.95 -4.98 -7.66
C ILE A 126 16.33 -6.24 -8.28
N TYR A 127 17.12 -7.27 -8.61
CA TYR A 127 16.57 -8.55 -9.08
C TYR A 127 15.61 -9.17 -8.06
N LEU A 128 15.98 -9.20 -6.78
CA LEU A 128 15.11 -9.67 -5.70
C LEU A 128 13.83 -8.84 -5.59
N ILE A 129 13.91 -7.52 -5.67
CA ILE A 129 12.73 -6.64 -5.67
C ILE A 129 11.83 -6.94 -6.89
N CYS A 130 12.39 -7.14 -8.08
CA CYS A 130 11.60 -7.55 -9.24
C CYS A 130 10.90 -8.90 -9.00
N LEU A 131 11.56 -9.88 -8.40
CA LEU A 131 10.92 -11.16 -8.05
C LEU A 131 9.82 -11.01 -7.00
N LEU A 132 10.01 -10.13 -6.02
CA LEU A 132 9.05 -9.90 -4.95
C LEU A 132 7.74 -9.27 -5.45
N PHE A 133 7.82 -8.26 -6.31
CA PHE A 133 6.62 -7.56 -6.79
C PHE A 133 5.96 -8.25 -7.99
N ASN A 134 6.69 -9.06 -8.77
CA ASN A 134 6.13 -9.70 -9.97
C ASN A 134 5.05 -10.74 -9.63
N GLY A 135 3.79 -10.39 -9.93
CA GLY A 135 2.62 -11.20 -9.61
C GLY A 135 1.99 -10.93 -8.24
N ASN A 136 2.51 -9.95 -7.48
CA ASN A 136 2.03 -9.64 -6.13
C ASN A 136 1.47 -8.22 -5.96
N MET A 137 1.32 -7.46 -7.05
CA MET A 137 0.81 -6.07 -7.02
C MET A 137 -0.71 -6.01 -7.05
N VAL A 138 -1.29 -5.03 -6.34
CA VAL A 138 -2.73 -4.84 -6.23
C VAL A 138 -3.22 -3.66 -7.07
N PHE A 139 -2.51 -2.53 -7.07
CA PHE A 139 -2.95 -1.33 -7.80
C PHE A 139 -2.45 -1.30 -9.25
N PRO A 140 -3.33 -1.22 -10.26
CA PRO A 140 -2.95 -1.17 -11.68
C PRO A 140 -1.96 -0.07 -12.02
N THR A 141 -2.11 1.14 -11.44
CA THR A 141 -1.20 2.24 -11.80
C THR A 141 0.22 2.00 -11.30
N ARG A 142 0.37 1.40 -10.11
CA ARG A 142 1.67 1.01 -9.56
C ARG A 142 2.26 -0.14 -10.36
N LYS A 143 1.41 -1.09 -10.74
CA LYS A 143 1.79 -2.19 -11.64
C LYS A 143 2.31 -1.72 -12.98
N ALA A 144 1.64 -0.78 -13.65
CA ALA A 144 2.10 -0.27 -14.94
C ALA A 144 3.52 0.31 -14.84
N ARG A 145 3.82 1.06 -13.77
CA ARG A 145 5.17 1.58 -13.48
C ARG A 145 6.19 0.47 -13.25
N PHE A 146 5.80 -0.57 -12.51
CA PHE A 146 6.63 -1.72 -12.25
C PHE A 146 6.93 -2.56 -13.50
N LEU A 147 5.95 -2.76 -14.39
CA LEU A 147 6.16 -3.48 -15.66
C LEU A 147 7.18 -2.77 -16.55
N SER A 148 7.13 -1.43 -16.62
CA SER A 148 8.20 -0.66 -17.26
C SER A 148 9.55 -0.90 -16.59
N PHE A 149 9.60 -0.90 -15.26
CA PHE A 149 10.82 -1.16 -14.50
C PHE A 149 11.42 -2.54 -14.76
N ILE A 150 10.60 -3.61 -14.78
CA ILE A 150 11.04 -4.97 -15.13
C ILE A 150 11.59 -5.01 -16.56
N SER A 151 10.92 -4.37 -17.52
CA SER A 151 11.36 -4.38 -18.92
C SER A 151 12.78 -3.82 -19.06
N PHE A 152 13.04 -2.65 -18.48
CA PHE A 152 14.38 -2.05 -18.46
C PHE A 152 15.40 -2.87 -17.67
N PHE A 153 14.97 -3.51 -16.57
CA PHE A 153 15.83 -4.41 -15.82
C PHE A 153 16.26 -5.63 -16.64
N ASN A 154 15.32 -6.27 -17.33
CA ASN A 154 15.58 -7.43 -18.21
C ASN A 154 16.53 -7.05 -19.36
N GLU A 155 16.36 -5.89 -19.98
CA GLU A 155 17.29 -5.39 -21.00
C GLU A 155 18.72 -5.28 -20.44
N LYS A 156 18.87 -4.71 -19.23
CA LYS A 156 20.16 -4.62 -18.55
C LYS A 156 20.73 -5.98 -18.18
N LEU A 157 19.88 -6.93 -17.81
CA LEU A 157 20.27 -8.28 -17.44
C LEU A 157 20.84 -9.05 -18.64
N LEU A 158 20.19 -8.96 -19.82
CA LEU A 158 20.67 -9.58 -21.05
C LEU A 158 22.06 -9.07 -21.49
N LYS A 159 22.36 -7.79 -21.21
CA LYS A 159 23.65 -7.16 -21.53
C LYS A 159 24.75 -7.48 -20.52
N ARG A 160 24.43 -8.14 -19.41
CA ARG A 160 25.38 -8.48 -18.35
C ARG A 160 25.81 -9.93 -18.47
N LYS A 161 27.09 -10.21 -18.23
CA LYS A 161 27.59 -11.57 -18.05
C LYS A 161 27.17 -12.06 -16.66
N THR A 162 26.07 -12.80 -16.59
CA THR A 162 25.54 -13.38 -15.35
C THR A 162 24.71 -14.62 -15.65
N ASN A 163 24.57 -15.51 -14.66
CA ASN A 163 23.76 -16.73 -14.77
C ASN A 163 22.27 -16.49 -14.41
N LEU A 164 21.89 -15.24 -14.13
CA LEU A 164 20.50 -14.90 -13.81
C LEU A 164 19.64 -14.88 -15.07
N GLN A 165 18.47 -15.49 -14.96
CA GLN A 165 17.48 -15.52 -16.04
C GLN A 165 16.58 -14.28 -15.99
N THR A 166 16.13 -13.84 -17.17
CA THR A 166 15.14 -12.77 -17.30
C THR A 166 13.84 -13.13 -16.60
N ILE A 167 13.16 -12.10 -16.09
CA ILE A 167 11.91 -12.25 -15.35
C ILE A 167 10.76 -12.08 -16.31
N LEU A 168 9.97 -13.14 -16.54
CA LEU A 168 8.73 -13.04 -17.32
C LEU A 168 7.71 -12.18 -16.55
N PRO A 169 7.24 -11.05 -17.10
CA PRO A 169 6.27 -10.19 -16.42
C PRO A 169 4.92 -10.87 -16.24
N ILE A 170 4.31 -10.73 -15.05
CA ILE A 170 2.94 -11.19 -14.78
C ILE A 170 2.00 -9.99 -14.85
N TYR A 171 1.00 -10.05 -15.73
CA TYR A 171 0.13 -8.92 -16.10
C TYR A 171 -1.14 -8.77 -15.25
N ASN A 172 -1.57 -9.79 -14.51
CA ASN A 172 -2.75 -9.71 -13.63
C ASN A 172 -2.42 -9.13 -12.24
N CYS A 173 -3.21 -8.16 -11.77
CA CYS A 173 -3.15 -7.75 -10.36
C CYS A 173 -3.80 -8.83 -9.49
N ILE A 174 -3.39 -8.90 -8.23
CA ILE A 174 -4.10 -9.68 -7.22
C ILE A 174 -5.07 -8.78 -6.44
N LEU A 175 -6.00 -9.39 -5.72
CA LEU A 175 -6.88 -8.68 -4.78
C LEU A 175 -6.44 -8.98 -3.34
N PRO A 176 -6.48 -7.98 -2.44
CA PRO A 176 -6.14 -8.18 -1.05
C PRO A 176 -7.25 -8.92 -0.30
N THR A 177 -6.95 -9.45 0.88
CA THR A 177 -7.90 -10.14 1.74
C THR A 177 -7.73 -9.72 3.20
N LEU A 178 -8.71 -10.04 4.06
CA LEU A 178 -8.57 -9.86 5.51
C LEU A 178 -7.64 -10.89 6.18
N LYS A 179 -6.99 -11.77 5.41
CA LYS A 179 -6.04 -12.79 5.89
C LYS A 179 -4.58 -12.47 5.57
N ASP A 180 -4.32 -11.36 4.89
CA ASP A 180 -2.97 -10.87 4.57
C ASP A 180 -2.73 -9.46 5.12
N ALA A 181 -1.46 -9.08 5.22
CA ALA A 181 -1.06 -7.80 5.79
C ALA A 181 -1.00 -6.64 4.78
N TRP A 182 -1.46 -6.84 3.53
CA TRP A 182 -1.34 -5.80 2.50
C TRP A 182 -2.15 -4.55 2.85
N LEU A 183 -3.37 -4.72 3.36
CA LEU A 183 -4.22 -3.60 3.72
C LEU A 183 -3.62 -2.77 4.88
N ALA A 184 -2.92 -3.41 5.84
CA ALA A 184 -2.16 -2.71 6.87
C ALA A 184 -1.01 -1.89 6.25
N GLY A 185 -0.29 -2.47 5.29
CA GLY A 185 0.79 -1.79 4.56
C GLY A 185 0.31 -0.55 3.81
N ILE A 186 -0.72 -0.67 2.97
CA ILE A 186 -1.25 0.49 2.25
C ILE A 186 -1.87 1.52 3.22
N THR A 187 -2.43 1.08 4.35
CA THR A 187 -2.93 1.99 5.38
C THR A 187 -1.80 2.81 6.00
N ASP A 188 -0.65 2.18 6.28
CA ASP A 188 0.55 2.89 6.74
C ASP A 188 1.01 3.98 5.76
N GLY A 189 0.86 3.76 4.44
CA GLY A 189 1.16 4.77 3.42
C GLY A 189 0.05 5.81 3.25
N GLU A 190 -1.12 5.38 2.81
CA GLU A 190 -2.19 6.24 2.27
C GLU A 190 -3.46 6.30 3.14
N GLY A 191 -3.56 5.44 4.16
CA GLY A 191 -4.73 5.37 5.05
C GLY A 191 -4.78 6.47 6.11
N CYS A 192 -5.96 6.74 6.65
CA CYS A 192 -6.18 7.76 7.65
C CYS A 192 -7.30 7.36 8.62
N PHE A 193 -6.99 7.34 9.91
CA PHE A 193 -7.97 7.22 10.99
C PHE A 193 -8.36 8.62 11.46
N THR A 194 -9.66 8.93 11.54
CA THR A 194 -10.11 10.26 11.93
C THR A 194 -11.26 10.22 12.93
N VAL A 195 -11.22 11.15 13.87
CA VAL A 195 -12.34 11.53 14.73
C VAL A 195 -12.43 13.05 14.71
N SER A 196 -13.57 13.60 14.34
CA SER A 196 -13.83 15.04 14.33
C SER A 196 -15.20 15.35 14.92
N LEU A 197 -15.47 16.61 15.27
CA LEU A 197 -16.82 17.07 15.58
C LEU A 197 -17.52 17.52 14.28
N LEU A 198 -18.84 17.38 14.22
CA LEU A 198 -19.63 18.02 13.17
C LEU A 198 -19.69 19.53 13.41
N SER A 199 -19.69 20.32 12.33
CA SER A 199 -19.81 21.78 12.43
C SER A 199 -21.22 22.23 12.80
N ASN A 200 -22.22 21.42 12.44
CA ASN A 200 -23.64 21.72 12.62
C ASN A 200 -24.31 20.88 13.72
N SER A 201 -23.55 20.07 14.48
CA SER A 201 -24.09 19.30 15.59
C SER A 201 -23.00 18.89 16.59
N PRO A 202 -23.37 18.56 17.84
CA PRO A 202 -22.41 18.07 18.83
C PRO A 202 -21.92 16.63 18.54
N ALA A 203 -22.35 16.01 17.45
CA ALA A 203 -21.99 14.62 17.17
C ALA A 203 -20.50 14.47 16.81
N PHE A 204 -19.91 13.38 17.29
CA PHE A 204 -18.62 12.92 16.81
C PHE A 204 -18.78 12.21 15.46
N ARG A 205 -17.89 12.52 14.54
CA ARG A 205 -17.73 11.85 13.24
C ARG A 205 -16.46 11.03 13.27
N ILE A 206 -16.61 9.72 13.34
CA ILE A 206 -15.53 8.75 13.29
C ILE A 206 -15.46 8.09 11.90
N ARG A 207 -14.25 8.01 11.34
CA ARG A 207 -14.03 7.43 10.00
C ARG A 207 -12.68 6.75 9.87
N TYR A 208 -12.63 5.75 9.00
CA TYR A 208 -11.44 5.29 8.31
C TYR A 208 -11.51 5.71 6.84
N ILE A 209 -10.42 6.25 6.31
CA ILE A 209 -10.31 6.77 4.96
C ILE A 209 -9.06 6.17 4.30
N LEU A 210 -9.20 5.64 3.08
CA LEU A 210 -8.07 5.28 2.24
C LEU A 210 -8.18 5.99 0.89
N THR A 211 -7.15 6.73 0.52
CA THR A 211 -7.17 7.59 -0.66
C THR A 211 -6.28 7.01 -1.76
N GLN A 212 -6.75 7.05 -3.01
CA GLN A 212 -5.93 6.68 -4.16
C GLN A 212 -6.29 7.51 -5.40
N LYS A 213 -5.29 7.75 -6.26
CA LYS A 213 -5.45 8.47 -7.53
C LYS A 213 -5.75 7.50 -8.68
N TRP A 214 -6.48 8.01 -9.67
CA TRP A 214 -6.90 7.42 -10.94
C TRP A 214 -8.08 6.45 -10.85
N GLU A 215 -9.03 6.57 -11.78
CA GLU A 215 -10.26 5.74 -11.84
C GLU A 215 -9.92 4.24 -11.90
N THR A 216 -8.85 3.86 -12.60
CA THR A 216 -8.44 2.45 -12.71
C THR A 216 -8.12 1.79 -11.36
N ASN A 217 -7.78 2.56 -10.33
CA ASN A 217 -7.51 2.03 -8.99
C ASN A 217 -8.79 1.90 -8.13
N LYS A 218 -9.92 2.40 -8.61
CA LYS A 218 -11.17 2.49 -7.85
C LYS A 218 -11.73 1.10 -7.47
N TYR A 219 -11.64 0.12 -8.38
CA TYR A 219 -12.14 -1.23 -8.09
C TYR A 219 -11.43 -1.86 -6.87
N VAL A 220 -10.15 -1.54 -6.65
CA VAL A 220 -9.41 -1.99 -5.46
C VAL A 220 -10.00 -1.38 -4.19
N LEU A 221 -10.36 -0.10 -4.23
CA LEU A 221 -11.02 0.58 -3.11
C LEU A 221 -12.41 -0.02 -2.82
N GLU A 222 -13.15 -0.38 -3.87
CA GLU A 222 -14.46 -1.05 -3.76
C GLU A 222 -14.30 -2.44 -3.13
N GLU A 223 -13.29 -3.21 -3.56
CA GLU A 223 -12.98 -4.50 -2.97
C GLU A 223 -12.65 -4.39 -1.48
N ILE A 224 -11.88 -3.37 -1.07
CA ILE A 224 -11.57 -3.14 0.35
C ILE A 224 -12.85 -2.92 1.18
N ILE A 225 -13.84 -2.19 0.66
CA ILE A 225 -15.14 -2.02 1.34
C ILE A 225 -15.86 -3.38 1.43
N ASN A 226 -15.87 -4.13 0.33
CA ASN A 226 -16.54 -5.41 0.24
C ASN A 226 -15.96 -6.40 1.25
N LEU A 227 -14.63 -6.49 1.40
CA LEU A 227 -13.94 -7.38 2.33
C LEU A 227 -14.51 -7.36 3.75
N PHE A 228 -14.88 -6.19 4.26
CA PHE A 228 -15.46 -6.03 5.60
C PHE A 228 -17.00 -6.09 5.63
N GLY A 229 -17.66 -6.11 4.47
CA GLY A 229 -19.12 -6.16 4.32
C GLY A 229 -19.70 -7.57 4.15
N VAL A 230 -18.92 -8.59 3.79
CA VAL A 230 -19.41 -9.93 3.38
C VAL A 230 -19.92 -10.81 4.54
N ASN A 231 -20.08 -10.29 5.76
CA ASN A 231 -20.72 -11.07 6.82
C ASN A 231 -22.25 -11.10 6.63
N LYS A 232 -22.67 -12.14 5.89
CA LYS A 232 -24.00 -12.75 5.73
C LYS A 232 -25.16 -11.95 5.08
N ASN A 233 -25.16 -10.61 5.07
CA ASN A 233 -26.32 -9.83 4.58
C ASN A 233 -26.00 -8.68 3.60
N TYR A 234 -24.85 -8.68 2.91
CA TYR A 234 -24.45 -7.60 1.97
C TYR A 234 -24.58 -6.18 2.56
N ILE A 235 -24.19 -5.99 3.82
CA ILE A 235 -24.26 -4.68 4.46
C ILE A 235 -23.09 -3.83 3.96
N LYS A 236 -23.38 -2.88 3.09
CA LYS A 236 -22.41 -1.87 2.64
C LYS A 236 -21.91 -1.05 3.83
N ILE A 237 -20.64 -1.22 4.21
CA ILE A 237 -20.06 -0.56 5.41
C ILE A 237 -19.38 0.79 5.12
N GLY A 238 -19.27 1.15 3.84
CA GLY A 238 -18.55 2.34 3.39
C GLY A 238 -18.92 2.72 1.97
N ASN A 239 -18.37 3.83 1.48
CA ASN A 239 -18.60 4.31 0.13
C ASN A 239 -17.29 4.76 -0.51
N ILE A 240 -17.23 4.65 -1.84
CA ILE A 240 -16.25 5.38 -2.63
C ILE A 240 -16.77 6.78 -2.88
N THR A 241 -15.97 7.79 -2.53
CA THR A 241 -16.31 9.19 -2.77
C THR A 241 -15.19 9.89 -3.53
N PRO A 242 -15.49 10.78 -4.48
CA PRO A 242 -14.47 11.62 -5.09
C PRO A 242 -13.87 12.57 -4.04
N HIS A 243 -12.57 12.80 -4.13
CA HIS A 243 -11.86 13.86 -3.41
C HIS A 243 -11.96 15.17 -4.22
N SER A 244 -11.64 16.31 -3.59
CA SER A 244 -11.63 17.61 -4.27
C SER A 244 -10.60 17.69 -5.41
N ALA A 245 -9.53 16.91 -5.29
CA ALA A 245 -8.52 16.76 -6.34
C ALA A 245 -9.03 15.86 -7.47
N LYS A 246 -8.83 16.30 -8.72
CA LYS A 246 -9.24 15.56 -9.92
C LYS A 246 -8.68 14.13 -9.94
N ASN A 247 -9.54 13.17 -10.27
CA ASN A 247 -9.23 11.74 -10.35
C ASN A 247 -8.64 11.18 -9.04
N VAL A 248 -9.04 11.70 -7.88
CA VAL A 248 -8.67 11.12 -6.59
C VAL A 248 -9.94 10.61 -5.93
N PHE A 249 -9.89 9.39 -5.41
CA PHE A 249 -11.01 8.68 -4.82
C PHE A 249 -10.66 8.23 -3.41
N GLU A 250 -11.67 8.18 -2.56
CA GLU A 250 -11.53 7.77 -1.17
C GLU A 250 -12.50 6.62 -0.87
N CYS A 251 -11.97 5.52 -0.37
CA CYS A 251 -12.75 4.55 0.39
C CYS A 251 -13.00 5.14 1.78
N ARG A 252 -14.27 5.42 2.11
CA ARG A 252 -14.69 5.95 3.41
C ARG A 252 -15.57 4.96 4.15
N ILE A 253 -15.08 4.44 5.26
CA ILE A 253 -15.85 3.66 6.24
C ILE A 253 -16.21 4.61 7.38
N ASN A 254 -17.50 4.89 7.55
CA ASN A 254 -18.00 5.93 8.45
C ASN A 254 -18.97 5.37 9.48
N GLY A 255 -18.96 5.96 10.67
CA GLY A 255 -19.90 5.64 11.75
C GLY A 255 -19.43 4.49 12.63
N LEU A 256 -19.84 4.53 13.91
CA LEU A 256 -19.33 3.63 14.96
C LEU A 256 -19.46 2.16 14.57
N LYS A 257 -20.68 1.69 14.26
CA LYS A 257 -20.96 0.27 13.90
C LYS A 257 -20.14 -0.25 12.72
N ASN A 258 -19.86 0.60 11.73
CA ASN A 258 -19.08 0.18 10.56
C ASN A 258 -17.57 0.20 10.86
N CYS A 259 -17.12 1.20 11.61
CA CYS A 259 -15.73 1.32 12.05
C CYS A 259 -15.36 0.21 13.05
N GLU A 260 -16.29 -0.31 13.85
CA GLU A 260 -16.03 -1.47 14.71
C GLU A 260 -15.60 -2.71 13.91
N LYS A 261 -16.14 -2.88 12.70
CA LYS A 261 -15.87 -4.07 11.85
C LYS A 261 -14.44 -4.14 11.33
N ILE A 262 -13.70 -3.02 11.27
CA ILE A 262 -12.31 -3.02 10.80
C ILE A 262 -11.31 -3.30 11.92
N ILE A 263 -11.72 -3.19 13.20
CA ILE A 263 -10.84 -3.37 14.37
C ILE A 263 -10.14 -4.73 14.34
N PRO A 264 -10.82 -5.88 14.14
CA PRO A 264 -10.17 -7.19 14.17
C PRO A 264 -9.01 -7.33 13.18
N TYR A 265 -9.10 -6.67 12.02
CA TYR A 265 -8.04 -6.68 11.02
C TYR A 265 -6.79 -5.94 11.51
N PHE A 266 -6.95 -4.71 11.99
CA PHE A 266 -5.83 -3.87 12.44
C PHE A 266 -5.27 -4.29 13.81
N ASP A 267 -6.03 -5.03 14.61
CA ASP A 267 -5.53 -5.71 15.80
C ASP A 267 -4.62 -6.89 15.44
N ARG A 268 -4.95 -7.61 14.36
CA ARG A 268 -4.13 -8.73 13.86
C ARG A 268 -2.89 -8.23 13.10
N PHE A 269 -3.08 -7.34 12.14
CA PHE A 269 -2.01 -6.81 11.29
C PHE A 269 -1.59 -5.43 11.78
N THR A 270 -0.56 -5.43 12.62
CA THR A 270 -0.05 -4.22 13.27
C THR A 270 0.55 -3.24 12.25
N LEU A 271 0.13 -1.99 12.33
CA LEU A 271 0.74 -0.86 11.60
C LEU A 271 2.16 -0.58 12.11
N GLN A 272 3.06 -0.18 11.21
CA GLN A 272 4.49 -0.04 11.45
C GLN A 272 4.98 1.42 11.39
N THR A 273 4.12 2.36 10.99
CA THR A 273 4.42 3.81 11.04
C THR A 273 3.83 4.44 12.32
N LYS A 274 4.01 5.75 12.50
CA LYS A 274 3.29 6.49 13.55
C LYS A 274 1.76 6.36 13.49
N LYS A 275 1.19 5.93 12.35
CA LYS A 275 -0.25 5.66 12.24
C LYS A 275 -0.72 4.55 13.19
N LYS A 276 0.19 3.72 13.71
CA LYS A 276 -0.12 2.82 14.83
C LYS A 276 -0.68 3.57 16.03
N GLU A 277 -0.06 4.68 16.42
CA GLU A 277 -0.54 5.52 17.53
C GLU A 277 -1.90 6.15 17.20
N SER A 278 -2.06 6.64 15.97
CA SER A 278 -3.34 7.15 15.47
C SER A 278 -4.44 6.11 15.54
N TYR A 279 -4.16 4.87 15.13
CA TYR A 279 -5.09 3.74 15.24
C TYR A 279 -5.44 3.42 16.70
N CYS A 280 -4.45 3.36 17.60
CA CYS A 280 -4.71 3.11 19.02
C CYS A 280 -5.62 4.18 19.65
N LYS A 281 -5.34 5.46 19.39
CA LYS A 281 -6.19 6.58 19.85
C LYS A 281 -7.58 6.53 19.21
N TRP A 282 -7.65 6.23 17.92
CA TRP A 282 -8.91 6.09 17.19
C TRP A 282 -9.77 4.95 17.73
N LYS A 283 -9.19 3.77 17.98
CA LYS A 283 -9.84 2.61 18.60
C LYS A 283 -10.32 2.93 20.01
N PHE A 284 -9.50 3.63 20.80
CA PHE A 284 -9.89 4.09 22.14
C PHE A 284 -11.13 4.99 22.05
N LEU A 285 -11.09 6.04 21.23
CA LEU A 285 -12.23 6.96 21.06
C LEU A 285 -13.47 6.22 20.55
N LEU A 286 -13.32 5.30 19.60
CA LEU A 286 -14.41 4.46 19.09
C LEU A 286 -15.10 3.72 20.23
N ASN A 287 -14.33 3.03 21.09
CA ASN A 287 -14.86 2.27 22.21
C ASN A 287 -15.57 3.17 23.24
N ARG A 288 -15.02 4.35 23.57
CA ARG A 288 -15.65 5.32 24.49
C ARG A 288 -16.94 5.89 23.91
N LEU A 289 -16.97 6.16 22.60
CA LEU A 289 -18.17 6.62 21.90
C LEU A 289 -19.26 5.54 21.85
N SER A 290 -18.90 4.27 21.63
CA SER A 290 -19.85 3.15 21.67
C SER A 290 -20.46 2.93 23.07
N LYS A 291 -19.72 3.26 24.14
CA LYS A 291 -20.22 3.29 25.52
C LYS A 291 -21.07 4.52 25.86
N GLN A 292 -21.27 5.43 24.90
CA GLN A 292 -22.02 6.67 25.09
C GLN A 292 -21.41 7.66 26.10
N ASP A 293 -20.10 7.54 26.38
CA ASP A 293 -19.41 8.43 27.35
C ASP A 293 -19.45 9.91 26.96
N HIS A 294 -19.65 10.20 25.67
CA HIS A 294 -19.76 11.56 25.14
C HIS A 294 -21.07 12.29 25.51
N LEU A 295 -22.00 11.61 26.17
CA LEU A 295 -23.21 12.20 26.75
C LEU A 295 -22.93 12.87 28.10
N ASP A 296 -21.90 12.44 28.82
CA ASP A 296 -21.41 13.12 30.02
C ASP A 296 -20.53 14.31 29.64
N LEU A 297 -20.71 15.44 30.32
CA LEU A 297 -20.01 16.69 29.98
C LEU A 297 -18.49 16.60 30.19
N ASN A 298 -18.05 16.01 31.30
CA ASN A 298 -16.63 15.94 31.65
C ASN A 298 -15.90 14.95 30.73
N LEU A 299 -16.48 13.77 30.55
CA LEU A 299 -15.95 12.76 29.64
C LEU A 299 -15.95 13.27 28.19
N ARG A 300 -16.98 14.01 27.77
CA ARG A 300 -17.01 14.63 26.45
C ARG A 300 -15.83 15.59 26.24
N LEU A 301 -15.53 16.46 27.20
CA LEU A 301 -14.39 17.40 27.09
C LEU A 301 -13.07 16.64 26.97
N GLU A 302 -12.90 15.55 27.71
CA GLU A 302 -11.75 14.64 27.59
C GLU A 302 -11.66 14.05 26.17
N LEU A 303 -12.75 13.47 25.66
CA LEU A 303 -12.79 12.86 24.31
C LEU A 303 -12.49 13.88 23.20
N ILE A 304 -12.96 15.13 23.35
CA ILE A 304 -12.63 16.22 22.42
C ILE A 304 -11.12 16.52 22.46
N SER A 305 -10.52 16.58 23.65
CA SER A 305 -9.09 16.81 23.81
C SER A 305 -8.27 15.72 23.13
N ILE A 306 -8.62 14.45 23.34
CA ILE A 306 -7.95 13.31 22.73
C ILE A 306 -8.12 13.33 21.20
N ALA A 307 -9.32 13.57 20.69
CA ALA A 307 -9.59 13.66 19.25
C ALA A 307 -8.71 14.71 18.56
N LYS A 308 -8.44 15.86 19.21
CA LYS A 308 -7.54 16.90 18.70
C LYS A 308 -6.08 16.47 18.60
N THR A 309 -5.66 15.39 19.27
CA THR A 309 -4.27 14.89 19.27
C THR A 309 -4.04 13.69 18.34
N LEU A 310 -5.08 13.13 17.73
CA LEU A 310 -5.04 11.85 17.00
C LEU A 310 -4.03 11.83 15.84
N ASN A 311 -3.96 12.91 15.07
CA ASN A 311 -3.10 13.06 13.89
C ASN A 311 -2.17 14.28 13.99
N LYS A 312 -1.83 14.73 15.20
CA LYS A 312 -0.85 15.83 15.34
C LYS A 312 0.50 15.38 14.79
N LYS A 313 1.10 16.24 13.97
CA LYS A 313 2.40 16.03 13.33
C LYS A 313 3.55 16.18 14.31
#